data_AF-A0A2V7F020-F1
#
_entry.id   AF-A0A2V7F020-F1
#
_cell.length_a   1.000
_cell.length_b   1.000
_cell.length_c   1.000
_cell.angle_alpha   90.00
_cell.angle_beta   90.00
_cell.angle_gamma   90.00
#
_symmetry.space_group_name_H-M   'P 1'
#
loop_
_entity.id
_entity.type
_entity.pdbx_description
1 polymer ?
#
loop_
_entity_poly.entity_id
_entity_poly.type
_entity_poly.pdbx_seq_one_letter_code
_entity_poly.pdbx_strand_id
1 'polypeptide(L)'
;DLNLVIAPAFAWVYQQTGDLTYRDRGDAVFAGGVLNAYLAGGKQFDQNYSWSFDYVKWRGAAAAPPPPPPLPLTADITTPAAGAKVSGTSAVVMAAGGGATPYTYTLDLDGATLTSGGDATYAWNTTTVSDTSHALTLTVRDAAGASATTTRSVNVANRPSGPWLYVAQPTNGATVSGTTSAVVWLKSLYDGTNVYTVRVNGQVVATQTTSSTGPISLPWDTTSTANGPQTVSVEARDAVGDIGTASITVTVAN
;
A
#
# COMPACT_ATOMS: atom_id res chain seq x y z
N ASP A 1 -23.75 26.12 59.36
CA ASP A 1 -22.74 25.13 58.93
C ASP A 1 -23.19 24.58 57.58
N LEU A 2 -22.31 24.50 56.58
CA LEU A 2 -22.62 24.03 55.22
C LEU A 2 -21.72 22.85 54.80
N ASN A 3 -20.85 22.38 55.69
CA ASN A 3 -19.82 21.40 55.37
C ASN A 3 -20.44 20.09 54.84
N LEU A 4 -21.50 19.61 55.48
CA LEU A 4 -22.20 18.37 55.09
C LEU A 4 -23.08 18.51 53.84
N VAL A 5 -23.35 19.74 53.40
CA VAL A 5 -24.02 20.05 52.11
C VAL A 5 -23.02 20.04 50.96
N ILE A 6 -21.78 20.49 51.20
CA ILE A 6 -20.75 20.63 50.16
C ILE A 6 -19.95 19.33 49.96
N ALA A 7 -19.73 18.55 51.03
CA ALA A 7 -18.97 17.30 50.97
C ALA A 7 -19.45 16.34 49.84
N PRO A 8 -20.76 16.12 49.60
CA PRO A 8 -21.24 15.29 48.49
C PRO A 8 -20.71 15.71 47.12
N ALA A 9 -20.54 17.02 46.84
CA ALA A 9 -20.01 17.48 45.56
C ALA A 9 -18.56 17.02 45.33
N PHE A 10 -17.72 17.02 46.38
CA PHE A 10 -16.36 16.49 46.32
C PHE A 10 -16.34 14.99 46.01
N ALA A 11 -17.21 14.21 46.67
CA ALA A 11 -17.32 12.78 46.41
C ALA A 11 -17.84 12.47 45.00
N TRP A 12 -18.79 13.27 44.49
CA TRP A 12 -19.26 13.15 43.12
C TRP A 12 -18.14 13.40 42.10
N VAL A 13 -17.36 14.48 42.25
CA VAL A 13 -16.23 14.77 41.35
C VAL A 13 -15.20 13.64 41.39
N TYR A 14 -14.85 13.14 42.57
CA TYR A 14 -13.97 11.99 42.70
C TYR A 14 -14.51 10.75 41.98
N GLN A 15 -15.81 10.46 42.09
CA GLN A 15 -16.44 9.34 41.39
C GLN A 15 -16.30 9.44 39.87
N GLN A 16 -16.38 10.64 39.31
CA GLN A 16 -16.28 10.88 37.86
C GLN A 16 -14.84 10.83 37.34
N THR A 17 -13.87 11.31 38.12
CA THR A 17 -12.50 11.56 37.64
C THR A 17 -11.47 10.58 38.16
N GLY A 18 -11.71 9.96 39.32
CA GLY A 18 -10.72 9.20 40.07
C GLY A 18 -9.64 10.06 40.75
N ASP A 19 -9.73 11.39 40.73
CA ASP A 19 -8.73 12.29 41.32
C ASP A 19 -8.79 12.29 42.86
N LEU A 20 -7.72 11.79 43.47
CA LEU A 20 -7.59 11.65 44.92
C LEU A 20 -7.62 12.98 45.68
N THR A 21 -7.32 14.10 45.02
CA THR A 21 -7.36 15.44 45.63
C THR A 21 -8.79 15.79 46.08
N TYR A 22 -9.80 15.44 45.28
CA TYR A 22 -11.20 15.70 45.61
C TYR A 22 -11.70 14.76 46.71
N ARG A 23 -11.19 13.52 46.75
CA ARG A 23 -11.44 12.59 47.87
C ARG A 23 -10.93 13.19 49.17
N ASP A 24 -9.64 13.51 49.25
CA ASP A 24 -8.99 13.92 50.50
C ASP A 24 -9.57 15.23 51.06
N ARG A 25 -9.93 16.17 50.16
CA ARG A 25 -10.63 17.40 50.54
C ARG A 25 -12.06 17.14 50.99
N GLY A 26 -12.78 16.25 50.30
CA GLY A 26 -14.12 15.82 50.71
C GLY A 26 -14.13 15.19 52.10
N ASP A 27 -13.16 14.33 52.40
CA ASP A 27 -12.98 13.64 53.69
C ASP A 27 -12.74 14.65 54.83
N ALA A 28 -11.88 15.65 54.59
CA ALA A 28 -11.63 16.71 55.57
C ALA A 28 -12.87 17.59 55.83
N VAL A 29 -13.60 17.96 54.78
CA VAL A 29 -14.84 18.76 54.88
C VAL A 29 -15.93 17.97 55.62
N PHE A 30 -16.11 16.69 55.29
CA PHE A 30 -17.08 15.83 55.95
C PHE A 30 -16.75 15.62 57.44
N ALA A 31 -15.48 15.30 57.76
CA ALA A 31 -15.03 15.15 59.14
C ALA A 31 -15.22 16.43 59.96
N GLY A 32 -14.89 17.59 59.39
CA GLY A 32 -15.11 18.90 60.00
C GLY A 32 -16.59 19.21 60.25
N GLY A 33 -17.47 18.83 59.32
CA GLY A 33 -18.92 18.96 59.46
C GLY A 33 -19.54 18.04 60.53
N VAL A 34 -18.98 16.85 60.73
CA VAL A 34 -19.40 15.94 61.82
C VAL A 34 -18.90 16.44 63.19
N LEU A 35 -17.62 16.82 63.29
CA LEU A 35 -17.00 17.21 64.55
C LEU A 35 -17.57 18.50 65.14
N ASN A 36 -17.96 19.45 64.29
CA ASN A 36 -18.46 20.76 64.71
C ASN A 36 -19.99 20.88 64.57
N ALA A 37 -20.69 19.75 64.41
CA ALA A 37 -22.13 19.75 64.19
C ALA A 37 -22.87 20.39 65.38
N TYR A 38 -23.66 21.43 65.08
CA TYR A 38 -24.55 22.03 66.07
C TYR A 38 -25.88 21.28 66.11
N LEU A 39 -26.11 20.51 67.17
CA LEU A 39 -27.26 19.58 67.28
C LEU A 39 -28.48 20.14 68.03
N ALA A 40 -28.42 21.38 68.51
CA ALA A 40 -29.44 21.94 69.41
C ALA A 40 -30.62 22.63 68.69
N GLY A 41 -30.67 22.63 67.34
CA GLY A 41 -31.74 23.27 66.56
C GLY A 41 -32.27 22.40 65.42
N GLY A 42 -33.58 22.06 65.46
CA GLY A 42 -34.20 21.13 64.50
C GLY A 42 -34.09 21.55 63.03
N LYS A 43 -34.14 22.85 62.71
CA LYS A 43 -34.06 23.35 61.32
C LYS A 43 -32.69 23.14 60.65
N GLN A 44 -31.61 23.13 61.44
CA GLN A 44 -30.23 22.97 60.94
C GLN A 44 -29.85 21.49 60.83
N PHE A 45 -30.49 20.65 61.65
CA PHE A 45 -30.38 19.19 61.57
C PHE A 45 -30.90 18.68 60.22
N ASP A 46 -32.05 19.14 59.72
CA ASP A 46 -32.57 18.58 58.46
C ASP A 46 -31.72 18.97 57.22
N GLN A 47 -31.15 20.17 57.20
CA GLN A 47 -30.36 20.66 56.05
C GLN A 47 -28.98 20.01 55.95
N ASN A 48 -28.31 19.79 57.09
CA ASN A 48 -26.98 19.20 57.13
C ASN A 48 -26.97 17.73 56.72
N TYR A 49 -28.04 16.98 57.01
CA TYR A 49 -28.05 15.53 56.85
C TYR A 49 -28.82 15.04 55.63
N SER A 50 -29.59 15.91 54.97
CA SER A 50 -30.37 15.56 53.78
C SER A 50 -29.50 14.92 52.68
N TRP A 51 -28.27 15.41 52.50
CA TRP A 51 -27.37 14.99 51.40
C TRP A 51 -26.10 14.28 51.90
N SER A 52 -25.87 14.20 53.22
CA SER A 52 -24.64 13.62 53.77
C SER A 52 -24.53 12.11 53.53
N PHE A 53 -25.66 11.41 53.38
CA PHE A 53 -25.67 9.99 53.05
C PHE A 53 -25.22 9.71 51.61
N ASP A 54 -25.43 10.65 50.67
CA ASP A 54 -24.92 10.52 49.31
C ASP A 54 -23.39 10.62 49.27
N TYR A 55 -22.79 11.43 50.14
CA TYR A 55 -21.34 11.44 50.31
C TYR A 55 -20.79 10.07 50.73
N VAL A 56 -21.41 9.42 51.72
CA VAL A 56 -21.02 8.05 52.16
C VAL A 56 -21.21 7.04 51.03
N LYS A 57 -22.33 7.13 50.30
CA LYS A 57 -22.65 6.27 49.16
C LYS A 57 -21.64 6.41 48.02
N TRP A 58 -21.31 7.64 47.63
CA TRP A 58 -20.37 7.91 46.55
C TRP A 58 -18.92 7.67 46.96
N ARG A 59 -18.59 7.86 48.23
CA ARG A 59 -17.28 7.47 48.75
C ARG A 59 -17.12 5.95 48.82
N GLY A 60 -18.18 5.21 49.16
CA GLY A 60 -18.14 3.74 49.17
C GLY A 60 -18.14 3.09 47.78
N ALA A 61 -18.57 3.82 46.75
CA ALA A 61 -18.49 3.35 45.37
C ALA A 61 -17.02 3.32 44.92
N ALA A 62 -16.61 2.23 44.27
CA ALA A 62 -15.33 2.20 43.56
C ALA A 62 -15.34 3.35 42.53
N ALA A 63 -14.25 4.12 42.47
CA ALA A 63 -14.08 5.12 41.42
C ALA A 63 -14.28 4.43 40.05
N ALA A 64 -14.86 5.15 39.09
CA ALA A 64 -14.96 4.63 37.74
C ALA A 64 -13.55 4.18 37.29
N PRO A 65 -13.41 3.02 36.64
CA PRO A 65 -12.13 2.60 36.11
C PRO A 65 -11.62 3.70 35.17
N PRO A 66 -10.30 4.00 35.16
CA PRO A 66 -9.77 4.99 34.27
C PRO A 66 -10.17 4.66 32.82
N PRO A 67 -10.39 5.67 31.97
CA PRO A 67 -10.70 5.43 30.57
C PRO A 67 -9.63 4.54 29.95
N PRO A 68 -10.02 3.62 29.04
CA PRO A 68 -9.06 2.76 28.37
C PRO A 68 -7.99 3.61 27.67
N PRO A 69 -6.72 3.16 27.64
CA PRO A 69 -5.66 3.90 26.99
C PRO A 69 -5.99 4.11 25.49
N PRO A 70 -5.53 5.21 24.88
CA PRO A 70 -5.69 5.42 23.45
C PRO A 70 -5.13 4.24 22.66
N LEU A 71 -5.86 3.80 21.63
CA LEU A 71 -5.36 2.77 20.73
C LEU A 71 -4.06 3.26 20.05
N PRO A 72 -3.01 2.42 19.94
CA PRO A 72 -1.78 2.82 19.27
C PRO A 72 -2.06 3.14 17.80
N LEU A 73 -1.33 4.10 17.25
CA LEU A 73 -1.40 4.41 15.82
C LEU A 73 -0.89 3.23 15.01
N THR A 74 -1.66 2.82 14.00
CA THR A 74 -1.31 1.78 13.04
C THR A 74 -1.34 2.32 11.63
N ALA A 75 -0.45 1.82 10.77
CA ALA A 75 -0.43 2.07 9.34
C ALA A 75 -0.54 0.73 8.61
N ASP A 76 -1.39 0.68 7.59
CA ASP A 76 -1.47 -0.45 6.68
C ASP A 76 -1.61 0.07 5.25
N ILE A 77 -1.12 -0.71 4.30
CA ILE A 77 -1.51 -0.52 2.91
C ILE A 77 -2.49 -1.69 2.67
N THR A 78 -3.62 -1.52 2.01
CA THR A 78 -4.58 -2.64 1.74
C THR A 78 -4.58 -3.09 0.28
N THR A 79 -4.17 -2.21 -0.64
CA THR A 79 -3.98 -2.53 -2.07
C THR A 79 -2.74 -1.79 -2.57
N PRO A 80 -1.86 -2.40 -3.37
CA PRO A 80 -1.88 -3.78 -3.88
C PRO A 80 -1.67 -4.81 -2.78
N ALA A 81 -1.95 -6.11 -3.00
CA ALA A 81 -1.53 -7.15 -2.05
C ALA A 81 0.01 -7.30 -2.05
N ALA A 82 0.59 -7.87 -1.00
CA ALA A 82 2.03 -8.14 -0.96
C ALA A 82 2.46 -9.05 -2.11
N GLY A 83 3.50 -8.65 -2.85
CA GLY A 83 4.01 -9.35 -4.03
C GLY A 83 3.16 -9.23 -5.29
N ALA A 84 2.07 -8.45 -5.28
CA ALA A 84 1.20 -8.30 -6.43
C ALA A 84 1.93 -7.71 -7.65
N LYS A 85 1.57 -8.19 -8.84
CA LYS A 85 1.99 -7.60 -10.12
C LYS A 85 1.18 -6.34 -10.38
N VAL A 86 1.85 -5.22 -10.62
CA VAL A 86 1.22 -3.93 -10.95
C VAL A 86 1.71 -3.44 -12.31
N SER A 87 0.85 -2.73 -13.04
CA SER A 87 1.14 -2.24 -14.39
C SER A 87 0.24 -1.07 -14.77
N GLY A 88 0.72 -0.15 -15.60
CA GLY A 88 -0.05 1.03 -16.01
C GLY A 88 -0.43 1.92 -14.83
N THR A 89 -1.70 2.30 -14.73
CA THR A 89 -2.22 2.99 -13.55
C THR A 89 -2.71 1.97 -12.53
N SER A 90 -2.06 1.91 -11.37
CA SER A 90 -2.39 1.01 -10.27
C SER A 90 -2.79 1.80 -9.03
N ALA A 91 -3.88 1.42 -8.37
CA ALA A 91 -4.31 2.08 -7.14
C ALA A 91 -3.50 1.58 -5.94
N VAL A 92 -3.02 2.50 -5.11
CA VAL A 92 -2.47 2.24 -3.78
C VAL A 92 -3.48 2.73 -2.75
N VAL A 93 -4.05 1.81 -1.99
CA VAL A 93 -5.02 2.10 -0.93
C VAL A 93 -4.34 1.93 0.41
N MET A 94 -4.42 2.96 1.24
CA MET A 94 -3.76 3.09 2.53
C MET A 94 -4.81 3.11 3.64
N ALA A 95 -4.43 2.68 4.83
CA ALA A 95 -5.30 2.65 5.99
C ALA A 95 -4.52 3.08 7.23
N ALA A 96 -5.22 3.77 8.13
CA ALA A 96 -4.73 4.16 9.43
C ALA A 96 -5.76 3.77 10.49
N GLY A 97 -5.30 3.49 11.72
CA GLY A 97 -6.15 3.13 12.84
C GLY A 97 -5.52 3.59 14.16
N GLY A 98 -6.34 3.76 15.20
CA GLY A 98 -5.89 4.29 16.49
C GLY A 98 -5.37 5.72 16.41
N GLY A 99 -4.67 6.19 17.45
CA GLY A 99 -4.14 7.57 17.50
C GLY A 99 -5.22 8.66 17.40
N ALA A 100 -4.79 9.88 17.06
CA ALA A 100 -5.65 11.06 16.96
C ALA A 100 -5.84 11.53 15.50
N THR A 101 -7.09 11.59 15.03
CA THR A 101 -7.40 12.15 13.69
C THR A 101 -7.25 13.68 13.63
N PRO A 102 -7.00 14.28 12.45
CA PRO A 102 -6.80 13.65 11.14
C PRO A 102 -5.44 12.99 10.97
N TYR A 103 -5.33 12.13 9.95
CA TYR A 103 -4.08 11.48 9.58
C TYR A 103 -3.45 12.14 8.34
N THR A 104 -2.13 12.17 8.31
CA THR A 104 -1.33 12.44 7.11
C THR A 104 -0.66 11.16 6.66
N TYR A 105 -0.88 10.77 5.41
CA TYR A 105 -0.27 9.62 4.75
C TYR A 105 0.90 10.11 3.90
N THR A 106 2.08 9.52 4.07
CA THR A 106 3.25 9.72 3.20
C THR A 106 3.63 8.37 2.60
N LEU A 107 3.54 8.27 1.28
CA LEU A 107 3.84 7.04 0.54
C LEU A 107 5.11 7.25 -0.28
N ASP A 108 6.09 6.38 -0.05
CA ASP A 108 7.36 6.36 -0.75
C ASP A 108 7.51 5.07 -1.57
N LEU A 109 8.19 5.16 -2.72
CA LEU A 109 8.66 4.05 -3.54
C LEU A 109 10.18 3.99 -3.44
N ASP A 110 10.72 2.91 -2.86
CA ASP A 110 12.17 2.72 -2.65
C ASP A 110 12.86 3.93 -1.98
N GLY A 111 12.14 4.62 -1.09
CA GLY A 111 12.62 5.80 -0.37
C GLY A 111 12.38 7.14 -1.07
N ALA A 112 11.80 7.16 -2.27
CA ALA A 112 11.39 8.38 -2.95
C ALA A 112 9.88 8.63 -2.79
N THR A 113 9.49 9.81 -2.30
CA THR A 113 8.09 10.15 -2.06
C THR A 113 7.26 10.23 -3.34
N LEU A 114 6.19 9.44 -3.40
CA LEU A 114 5.17 9.48 -4.43
C LEU A 114 4.07 10.51 -4.10
N THR A 115 3.63 10.55 -2.84
CA THR A 115 2.59 11.47 -2.37
C THR A 115 2.67 11.70 -0.86
N SER A 116 2.17 12.85 -0.42
CA SER A 116 1.95 13.15 1.00
C SER A 116 0.70 14.02 1.17
N GLY A 117 -0.24 13.59 2.03
CA GLY A 117 -1.49 14.31 2.22
C GLY A 117 -2.52 13.55 3.06
N GLY A 118 -3.76 14.03 3.07
CA GLY A 118 -4.87 13.40 3.81
C GLY A 118 -5.57 12.26 3.05
N ASP A 119 -5.27 12.08 1.76
CA ASP A 119 -5.93 11.09 0.93
C ASP A 119 -5.38 9.68 1.20
N ALA A 120 -6.29 8.76 1.53
CA ALA A 120 -5.97 7.36 1.77
C ALA A 120 -5.85 6.53 0.48
N THR A 121 -5.88 7.16 -0.71
CA THR A 121 -5.74 6.48 -2.00
C THR A 121 -4.88 7.29 -2.94
N TYR A 122 -3.97 6.61 -3.64
CA TYR A 122 -3.08 7.20 -4.63
C TYR A 122 -3.14 6.42 -5.95
N ALA A 123 -3.38 7.12 -7.06
CA ALA A 123 -3.33 6.54 -8.39
C ALA A 123 -1.89 6.56 -8.90
N TRP A 124 -1.18 5.45 -8.72
CA TRP A 124 0.22 5.34 -9.11
C TRP A 124 0.37 5.00 -10.59
N ASN A 125 1.07 5.85 -11.33
CA ASN A 125 1.52 5.52 -12.67
C ASN A 125 2.83 4.71 -12.61
N THR A 126 2.76 3.41 -12.92
CA THR A 126 3.92 2.52 -12.91
C THR A 126 4.73 2.56 -14.20
N THR A 127 4.26 3.21 -15.28
CA THR A 127 4.90 3.11 -16.61
C THR A 127 6.28 3.74 -16.71
N THR A 128 6.65 4.57 -15.74
CA THR A 128 7.96 5.22 -15.65
C THR A 128 8.90 4.53 -14.64
N VAL A 129 8.44 3.44 -14.05
CA VAL A 129 9.17 2.66 -13.04
C VAL A 129 9.65 1.38 -13.71
N SER A 130 10.87 0.95 -13.38
CA SER A 130 11.47 -0.27 -13.89
C SER A 130 10.62 -1.50 -13.59
N ASP A 131 10.62 -2.49 -14.49
CA ASP A 131 9.87 -3.72 -14.31
C ASP A 131 10.59 -4.68 -13.34
N THR A 132 10.57 -4.35 -12.05
CA THR A 132 11.24 -5.10 -10.97
C THR A 132 10.40 -5.16 -9.68
N SER A 133 10.91 -5.81 -8.64
CA SER A 133 10.34 -5.68 -7.30
C SER A 133 10.66 -4.30 -6.72
N HIS A 134 9.65 -3.62 -6.20
CA HIS A 134 9.75 -2.33 -5.51
C HIS A 134 9.13 -2.39 -4.12
N ALA A 135 9.60 -1.53 -3.22
CA ALA A 135 9.08 -1.38 -1.86
C ALA A 135 8.26 -0.09 -1.74
N LEU A 136 6.95 -0.25 -1.49
CA LEU A 136 6.06 0.82 -1.06
C LEU A 136 6.17 0.98 0.46
N THR A 137 6.70 2.10 0.93
CA THR A 137 6.76 2.43 2.36
C THR A 137 5.71 3.47 2.68
N LEU A 138 4.78 3.14 3.56
CA LEU A 138 3.78 4.07 4.08
C LEU A 138 4.19 4.52 5.47
N THR A 139 4.26 5.82 5.67
CA THR A 139 4.30 6.45 6.99
C THR A 139 3.01 7.22 7.22
N VAL A 140 2.31 6.92 8.31
CA VAL A 140 1.14 7.65 8.78
C VAL A 140 1.54 8.49 9.97
N ARG A 141 1.15 9.76 9.98
CA ARG A 141 1.28 10.66 11.14
C ARG A 141 -0.10 11.12 11.60
N ASP A 142 -0.33 11.14 12.91
CA ASP A 142 -1.58 11.58 13.51
C ASP A 142 -1.52 13.05 13.97
N ALA A 143 -2.65 13.61 14.41
CA ALA A 143 -2.75 15.00 14.85
C ALA A 143 -2.04 15.29 16.19
N ALA A 144 -1.79 14.24 16.99
CA ALA A 144 -0.99 14.33 18.21
C ALA A 144 0.52 14.25 17.93
N GLY A 145 0.90 13.97 16.67
CA GLY A 145 2.28 13.90 16.20
C GLY A 145 2.91 12.52 16.30
N ALA A 146 2.16 11.47 16.66
CA ALA A 146 2.61 10.09 16.63
C ALA A 146 2.74 9.59 15.19
N SER A 147 3.63 8.63 14.96
CA SER A 147 3.89 8.05 13.64
C SER A 147 3.87 6.52 13.66
N ALA A 148 3.36 5.92 12.58
CA ALA A 148 3.41 4.48 12.33
C ALA A 148 3.85 4.23 10.88
N THR A 149 4.62 3.17 10.66
CA THR A 149 5.18 2.84 9.34
C THR A 149 4.91 1.38 9.00
N THR A 150 4.65 1.12 7.73
CA THR A 150 4.58 -0.23 7.16
C THR A 150 5.25 -0.24 5.78
N THR A 151 5.71 -1.41 5.35
CA THR A 151 6.32 -1.58 4.02
C THR A 151 5.65 -2.74 3.30
N ARG A 152 5.47 -2.59 1.99
CA ARG A 152 4.97 -3.62 1.11
C ARG A 152 5.80 -3.74 -0.16
N SER A 153 6.23 -4.96 -0.45
CA SER A 153 6.80 -5.31 -1.76
C SER A 153 5.70 -5.51 -2.81
N VAL A 154 5.93 -4.99 -4.01
CA VAL A 154 5.11 -5.16 -5.22
C VAL A 154 6.03 -5.40 -6.41
N ASN A 155 5.54 -6.07 -7.45
CA ASN A 155 6.30 -6.34 -8.67
C ASN A 155 5.75 -5.46 -9.80
N VAL A 156 6.50 -4.45 -10.21
CA VAL A 156 6.16 -3.65 -11.39
C VAL A 156 6.46 -4.49 -12.63
N ALA A 157 5.48 -4.56 -13.54
CA ALA A 157 5.63 -5.26 -14.79
C ALA A 157 4.67 -4.68 -15.83
N ASN A 158 5.09 -3.55 -16.40
CA ASN A 158 4.36 -2.81 -17.44
C ASN A 158 4.44 -3.50 -18.80
N ARG A 159 5.41 -4.39 -18.98
CA ARG A 159 5.55 -5.17 -20.20
C ARG A 159 4.59 -6.38 -20.15
N PRO A 160 3.82 -6.64 -21.23
CA PRO A 160 2.91 -7.79 -21.29
C PRO A 160 3.67 -9.12 -21.14
N SER A 161 2.99 -10.23 -20.87
CA SER A 161 3.56 -11.59 -20.92
C SER A 161 3.01 -12.35 -22.14
N GLY A 162 3.82 -12.68 -23.15
CA GLY A 162 3.38 -13.36 -24.39
C GLY A 162 4.33 -13.13 -25.59
N PRO A 163 4.06 -13.68 -26.80
CA PRO A 163 4.83 -13.34 -27.99
C PRO A 163 4.49 -11.90 -28.41
N TRP A 164 5.31 -10.94 -27.99
CA TRP A 164 5.21 -9.53 -28.39
C TRP A 164 5.83 -9.25 -29.75
N LEU A 165 6.49 -10.28 -30.28
CA LEU A 165 7.04 -10.37 -31.62
C LEU A 165 6.17 -11.36 -32.41
N TYR A 166 5.87 -11.04 -33.66
CA TYR A 166 5.15 -11.92 -34.57
C TYR A 166 5.83 -11.93 -35.93
N VAL A 167 5.93 -13.11 -36.54
CA VAL A 167 6.44 -13.31 -37.90
C VAL A 167 5.26 -13.32 -38.87
N ALA A 168 5.10 -12.23 -39.62
CA ALA A 168 4.05 -12.08 -40.64
C ALA A 168 4.35 -12.87 -41.91
N GLN A 169 5.62 -12.99 -42.28
CA GLN A 169 6.06 -13.81 -43.40
C GLN A 169 7.42 -14.45 -43.10
N PRO A 170 7.67 -15.68 -43.60
CA PRO A 170 6.70 -16.58 -44.23
C PRO A 170 5.56 -16.97 -43.27
N THR A 171 4.42 -17.43 -43.78
CA THR A 171 3.38 -17.99 -42.92
C THR A 171 3.81 -19.36 -42.40
N ASN A 172 3.27 -19.77 -41.25
CA ASN A 172 3.54 -21.10 -40.71
C ASN A 172 3.12 -22.20 -41.72
N GLY A 173 4.04 -23.10 -42.05
CA GLY A 173 3.90 -24.16 -43.06
C GLY A 173 4.27 -23.75 -44.49
N ALA A 174 4.69 -22.50 -44.73
CA ALA A 174 5.07 -22.05 -46.08
C ALA A 174 6.26 -22.83 -46.65
N THR A 175 6.28 -23.01 -47.96
CA THR A 175 7.47 -23.51 -48.68
C THR A 175 8.31 -22.34 -49.15
N VAL A 176 9.62 -22.37 -48.91
CA VAL A 176 10.57 -21.29 -49.24
C VAL A 176 11.78 -21.84 -50.03
N SER A 177 12.37 -20.99 -50.87
CA SER A 177 13.49 -21.33 -51.76
C SER A 177 14.27 -20.06 -52.16
N GLY A 178 15.57 -20.18 -52.46
CA GLY A 178 16.42 -19.05 -52.83
C GLY A 178 16.53 -18.01 -51.71
N THR A 179 16.23 -16.74 -52.02
CA THR A 179 16.19 -15.67 -51.01
C THR A 179 14.77 -15.48 -50.51
N THR A 180 14.56 -15.59 -49.20
CA THR A 180 13.27 -15.33 -48.54
C THR A 180 13.48 -14.34 -47.38
N SER A 181 12.42 -13.67 -46.92
CA SER A 181 12.52 -12.68 -45.84
C SER A 181 11.60 -12.98 -44.67
N ALA A 182 12.12 -12.76 -43.46
CA ALA A 182 11.34 -12.82 -42.23
C ALA A 182 10.77 -11.43 -42.05
N VAL A 183 9.48 -11.27 -42.33
CA VAL A 183 8.79 -10.02 -42.09
C VAL A 183 8.21 -10.08 -40.69
N VAL A 184 8.71 -9.25 -39.78
CA VAL A 184 8.31 -9.26 -38.37
C VAL A 184 7.68 -7.95 -37.93
N TRP A 185 6.84 -8.06 -36.89
CA TRP A 185 6.21 -6.95 -36.18
C TRP A 185 6.46 -7.10 -34.68
N LEU A 186 6.86 -6.01 -34.04
CA LEU A 186 7.05 -5.86 -32.61
C LEU A 186 5.95 -4.96 -32.03
N LYS A 187 5.41 -5.29 -30.86
CA LYS A 187 4.41 -4.45 -30.21
C LYS A 187 5.04 -3.14 -29.70
N SER A 188 4.33 -2.02 -29.88
CA SER A 188 4.79 -0.64 -29.63
C SER A 188 5.29 -0.30 -28.20
N LEU A 189 5.20 -1.20 -27.22
CA LEU A 189 5.67 -0.96 -25.84
C LEU A 189 7.18 -1.21 -25.66
N TYR A 190 7.87 -1.62 -26.72
CA TYR A 190 9.32 -1.81 -26.80
C TYR A 190 9.91 -0.76 -27.74
N ASP A 191 9.59 0.51 -27.48
CA ASP A 191 10.10 1.63 -28.25
C ASP A 191 11.62 1.79 -28.07
N GLY A 192 12.24 2.47 -29.03
CA GLY A 192 13.69 2.57 -29.10
C GLY A 192 14.34 1.52 -30.00
N THR A 193 15.67 1.51 -29.97
CA THR A 193 16.48 0.67 -30.87
C THR A 193 16.48 -0.77 -30.39
N ASN A 194 16.02 -1.68 -31.25
CA ASN A 194 15.97 -3.11 -31.00
C ASN A 194 16.91 -3.87 -31.96
N VAL A 195 17.46 -4.99 -31.51
CA VAL A 195 18.24 -5.94 -32.31
C VAL A 195 17.37 -7.15 -32.62
N TYR A 196 17.05 -7.34 -33.89
CA TYR A 196 16.30 -8.47 -34.41
C TYR A 196 17.26 -9.53 -34.93
N THR A 197 17.13 -10.77 -34.48
CA THR A 197 17.96 -11.90 -34.91
C THR A 197 17.06 -13.03 -35.41
N VAL A 198 17.23 -13.42 -36.67
CA VAL A 198 16.59 -14.60 -37.27
C VAL A 198 17.53 -15.78 -37.15
N ARG A 199 17.02 -16.88 -36.61
CA ARG A 199 17.68 -18.18 -36.60
C ARG A 199 16.87 -19.21 -37.35
N VAL A 200 17.54 -20.06 -38.13
CA VAL A 200 16.95 -21.23 -38.78
C VAL A 200 17.67 -22.46 -38.23
N ASN A 201 16.92 -23.37 -37.62
CA ASN A 201 17.46 -24.54 -36.92
C ASN A 201 18.60 -24.20 -35.93
N GLY A 202 18.44 -23.09 -35.20
CA GLY A 202 19.40 -22.58 -34.22
C GLY A 202 20.56 -21.74 -34.77
N GLN A 203 20.82 -21.77 -36.08
CA GLN A 203 21.87 -20.98 -36.74
C GLN A 203 21.39 -19.58 -37.06
N VAL A 204 22.18 -18.54 -36.74
CA VAL A 204 21.84 -17.15 -37.08
C VAL A 204 21.99 -16.96 -38.58
N VAL A 205 20.92 -16.53 -39.25
CA VAL A 205 20.90 -16.30 -40.70
C VAL A 205 20.73 -14.83 -41.08
N ALA A 206 20.17 -14.01 -40.18
CA ALA A 206 20.03 -12.57 -40.38
C ALA A 206 20.01 -11.84 -39.03
N THR A 207 20.59 -10.66 -38.99
CA THR A 207 20.50 -9.74 -37.86
C THR A 207 20.28 -8.32 -38.37
N GLN A 208 19.41 -7.55 -37.72
CA GLN A 208 19.18 -6.15 -38.03
C GLN A 208 18.92 -5.34 -36.77
N THR A 209 19.52 -4.16 -36.68
CA THR A 209 19.27 -3.21 -35.60
C THR A 209 18.43 -2.06 -36.13
N THR A 210 17.27 -1.79 -35.53
CA THR A 210 16.37 -0.71 -35.97
C THR A 210 15.46 -0.25 -34.83
N SER A 211 15.01 1.00 -34.89
CA SER A 211 13.96 1.53 -34.02
C SER A 211 12.54 1.32 -34.55
N SER A 212 12.40 0.75 -35.76
CA SER A 212 11.10 0.37 -36.30
C SER A 212 10.51 -0.81 -35.51
N THR A 213 9.22 -0.76 -35.25
CA THR A 213 8.42 -1.84 -34.66
C THR A 213 7.66 -2.66 -35.71
N GLY A 214 7.79 -2.33 -37.00
CA GLY A 214 7.26 -3.14 -38.09
C GLY A 214 6.68 -2.31 -39.25
N PRO A 215 6.59 -2.90 -40.46
CA PRO A 215 7.14 -4.20 -40.83
C PRO A 215 8.68 -4.15 -40.93
N ILE A 216 9.37 -5.12 -40.35
CA ILE A 216 10.84 -5.27 -40.44
C ILE A 216 11.13 -6.48 -41.32
N SER A 217 11.91 -6.30 -42.39
CA SER A 217 12.24 -7.35 -43.36
C SER A 217 13.68 -7.82 -43.18
N LEU A 218 13.83 -9.08 -42.78
CA LEU A 218 15.11 -9.73 -42.53
C LEU A 218 15.35 -10.82 -43.61
N PRO A 219 16.01 -10.50 -44.73
CA PRO A 219 16.27 -11.47 -45.78
C PRO A 219 17.30 -12.51 -45.34
N TRP A 220 17.11 -13.75 -45.77
CA TRP A 220 18.07 -14.84 -45.63
C TRP A 220 18.09 -15.74 -46.86
N ASP A 221 19.24 -16.38 -47.10
CA ASP A 221 19.46 -17.31 -48.21
C ASP A 221 19.19 -18.76 -47.75
N THR A 222 18.19 -19.40 -48.34
CA THR A 222 17.80 -20.78 -48.01
C THR A 222 18.72 -21.82 -48.60
N THR A 223 19.60 -21.49 -49.55
CA THR A 223 20.50 -22.47 -50.20
C THR A 223 21.53 -23.05 -49.23
N SER A 224 21.81 -22.34 -48.14
CA SER A 224 22.65 -22.78 -47.03
C SER A 224 21.90 -23.62 -45.98
N THR A 225 20.59 -23.75 -46.11
CA THR A 225 19.71 -24.47 -45.20
C THR A 225 19.30 -25.82 -45.79
N ALA A 226 19.26 -26.87 -44.98
CA ALA A 226 18.84 -28.20 -45.45
C ALA A 226 17.39 -28.21 -45.95
N ASN A 227 17.13 -28.89 -47.07
CA ASN A 227 15.78 -29.11 -47.57
C ASN A 227 14.93 -29.91 -46.56
N GLY A 228 13.62 -29.64 -46.52
CA GLY A 228 12.67 -30.23 -45.58
C GLY A 228 12.17 -29.23 -44.52
N PRO A 229 11.45 -29.71 -43.48
CA PRO A 229 10.91 -28.86 -42.43
C PRO A 229 12.02 -28.17 -41.62
N GLN A 230 11.92 -26.85 -41.47
CA GLN A 230 12.84 -26.01 -40.72
C GLN A 230 12.06 -25.13 -39.75
N THR A 231 12.59 -24.96 -38.54
CA THR A 231 12.06 -23.99 -37.58
C THR A 231 12.79 -22.66 -37.76
N VAL A 232 12.03 -21.61 -38.07
CA VAL A 232 12.51 -20.23 -38.10
C VAL A 232 12.10 -19.59 -36.78
N SER A 233 13.08 -19.20 -35.96
CA SER A 233 12.85 -18.44 -34.74
C SER A 233 13.40 -17.03 -34.91
N VAL A 234 12.63 -16.03 -34.50
CA VAL A 234 13.07 -14.64 -34.45
C VAL A 234 13.12 -14.20 -33.00
N GLU A 235 14.20 -13.52 -32.63
CA GLU A 235 14.40 -12.85 -31.35
C GLU A 235 14.47 -11.33 -31.61
N ALA A 236 13.78 -10.54 -30.80
CA ALA A 236 13.94 -9.09 -30.73
C ALA A 236 14.44 -8.76 -29.32
N ARG A 237 15.60 -8.09 -29.24
CA ARG A 237 16.21 -7.64 -27.98
C ARG A 237 16.22 -6.13 -27.93
N ASP A 238 15.71 -5.57 -26.85
CA ASP A 238 15.75 -4.12 -26.63
C ASP A 238 17.08 -3.65 -25.99
N ALA A 239 17.23 -2.34 -25.81
CA ALA A 239 18.43 -1.75 -25.24
C ALA A 239 18.63 -2.05 -23.73
N VAL A 240 17.58 -2.46 -23.02
CA VAL A 240 17.60 -2.77 -21.58
C VAL A 240 17.82 -4.28 -21.34
N GLY A 241 17.76 -5.08 -22.40
CA GLY A 241 18.09 -6.51 -22.41
C GLY A 241 16.88 -7.44 -22.49
N ASP A 242 15.67 -6.89 -22.58
CA ASP A 242 14.44 -7.68 -22.67
C ASP A 242 14.31 -8.33 -24.04
N ILE A 243 13.70 -9.52 -24.05
CA ILE A 243 13.71 -10.42 -25.20
C ILE A 243 12.29 -10.83 -25.58
N GLY A 244 11.84 -10.44 -26.77
CA GLY A 244 10.66 -11.01 -27.42
C GLY A 244 11.05 -12.11 -28.40
N THR A 245 10.33 -13.23 -28.42
CA THR A 245 10.57 -14.33 -29.37
C THR A 245 9.32 -14.73 -30.13
N ALA A 246 9.50 -15.15 -31.38
CA ALA A 246 8.46 -15.75 -32.21
C ALA A 246 9.06 -16.92 -33.00
N SER A 247 8.25 -17.94 -33.32
CA SER A 247 8.69 -19.02 -34.18
C SER A 247 7.59 -19.48 -35.12
N ILE A 248 8.03 -19.93 -36.30
CA ILE A 248 7.21 -20.60 -37.31
C ILE A 248 7.97 -21.81 -37.83
N THR A 249 7.26 -22.76 -38.40
CA THR A 249 7.83 -23.83 -39.20
C THR A 249 7.65 -23.51 -40.67
N VAL A 250 8.66 -23.77 -41.50
CA VAL A 250 8.60 -23.65 -42.97
C VAL A 250 9.18 -24.93 -43.59
N THR A 251 8.92 -25.16 -44.86
CA THR A 251 9.57 -26.23 -45.65
C THR A 251 10.57 -25.59 -46.61
N VAL A 252 11.86 -25.90 -46.48
CA VAL A 252 12.87 -25.45 -47.44
C VAL A 252 12.92 -26.42 -48.62
N ALA A 253 12.84 -25.90 -49.84
CA ALA A 253 12.92 -26.68 -51.07
C ALA A 253 13.73 -25.90 -52.14
N ASN A 254 15.06 -26.00 -52.06
CA ASN A 254 15.98 -25.49 -53.09
C ASN A 254 16.17 -26.49 -54.23
#